data_AF-A0A3R6THF0-F1
#
_entry.id   AF-A0A3R6THF0-F1
#
_cell.length_a   1.000
_cell.length_b   1.000
_cell.length_c   1.000
_cell.angle_alpha   90.00
_cell.angle_beta   90.00
_cell.angle_gamma   90.00
#
_symmetry.space_group_name_H-M   'P 1'
#
loop_
_entity.id
_entity.type
_entity.pdbx_description
1 polymer ?
#
loop_
_entity_poly.entity_id
_entity_poly.type
_entity_poly.pdbx_seq_one_letter_code
_entity_poly.pdbx_strand_id
1 'polypeptide(L)'
;MADNDGWLIDAHQLYSVIDDLDLSSKDLNKAMKKALATSSRMIQTEAKKNLRGLSYKGGPIKNPMFLSRGVNTLVYKSGRGASISLLDNRKATVRYKGGNYKNPAYLLRFIERGTDERELKGRGKYPRGTNRGVLEARPFFAPAVQAKYKAAQDILNDGIEKELIKIANKKRS
;
A
#
# COMPACT_ATOMS: atom_id res chain seq x y z
N MET A 1 -0.40 -13.80 -16.74
CA MET A 1 -0.21 -13.95 -15.29
C MET A 1 -0.49 -12.61 -14.65
N ALA A 2 -1.32 -12.56 -13.60
CA ALA A 2 -1.97 -11.32 -13.16
C ALA A 2 -0.99 -10.34 -12.49
N ASP A 3 -0.59 -9.30 -13.23
CA ASP A 3 0.33 -8.23 -12.81
C ASP A 3 -0.32 -7.20 -11.88
N ASN A 4 -1.00 -7.63 -10.81
CA ASN A 4 -1.61 -6.72 -9.85
C ASN A 4 -1.45 -7.22 -8.41
N ASP A 5 -0.21 -7.14 -7.93
CA ASP A 5 0.18 -7.41 -6.54
C ASP A 5 -0.25 -6.27 -5.59
N GLY A 6 -1.52 -5.90 -5.66
CA GLY A 6 -2.18 -4.99 -4.73
C GLY A 6 -3.02 -5.81 -3.75
N TRP A 7 -2.93 -5.48 -2.47
CA TRP A 7 -3.91 -5.99 -1.51
C TRP A 7 -5.17 -5.14 -1.63
N LEU A 8 -6.29 -5.81 -1.94
CA LEU A 8 -7.62 -5.22 -2.00
C LEU A 8 -8.27 -5.39 -0.63
N ILE A 9 -8.74 -4.29 -0.05
CA ILE A 9 -9.70 -4.35 1.06
C ILE A 9 -11.09 -4.42 0.42
N ASP A 10 -11.72 -5.59 0.49
CA ASP A 10 -13.05 -5.84 -0.08
C ASP A 10 -14.15 -5.31 0.84
N ALA A 11 -15.07 -4.54 0.26
CA ALA A 11 -16.22 -3.95 0.93
C ALA A 11 -17.56 -4.45 0.33
N HIS A 12 -17.55 -5.51 -0.50
CA HIS A 12 -18.73 -6.00 -1.22
C HIS A 12 -19.91 -6.37 -0.30
N GLN A 13 -19.66 -7.08 0.79
CA GLN A 13 -20.69 -7.46 1.77
C GLN A 13 -21.34 -6.25 2.46
N LEU A 14 -20.64 -5.12 2.51
CA LEU A 14 -21.18 -3.87 3.05
C LEU A 14 -22.12 -3.17 2.06
N TYR A 15 -21.89 -3.32 0.76
CA TYR A 15 -22.73 -2.68 -0.26
C TYR A 15 -24.13 -3.25 -0.32
N SER A 16 -24.31 -4.56 -0.12
CA SER A 16 -25.64 -5.16 -0.08
C SER A 16 -26.50 -4.57 1.04
N VAL A 17 -25.94 -4.44 2.24
CA VAL A 17 -26.65 -3.87 3.40
C VAL A 17 -26.97 -2.37 3.21
N ILE A 18 -26.11 -1.66 2.48
CA ILE A 18 -26.24 -0.24 2.19
C ILE A 18 -27.32 0.04 1.12
N ASP A 19 -27.34 -0.77 0.06
CA ASP A 19 -28.32 -0.67 -1.02
C ASP A 19 -29.73 -0.99 -0.49
N ASP A 20 -29.85 -1.87 0.51
CA ASP A 20 -31.11 -2.18 1.21
C ASP A 20 -31.65 -1.01 2.08
N LEU A 21 -30.81 -0.02 2.46
CA LEU A 21 -31.18 1.05 3.41
C LEU A 21 -31.57 2.39 2.76
N ASP A 22 -31.60 2.48 1.43
CA ASP A 22 -31.92 3.70 0.64
C ASP A 22 -31.22 4.97 1.21
N LEU A 23 -29.96 4.82 1.58
CA LEU A 23 -29.14 5.88 2.15
C LEU A 23 -28.51 6.67 1.00
N SER A 24 -28.93 7.93 0.82
CA SER A 24 -28.46 8.80 -0.24
C SER A 24 -26.94 8.71 -0.41
N SER A 25 -26.52 8.24 -1.59
CA SER A 25 -25.20 7.69 -1.87
C SER A 25 -24.01 8.62 -1.60
N LYS A 26 -24.18 9.96 -1.51
CA LYS A 26 -23.06 10.90 -1.38
C LYS A 26 -22.43 10.93 0.03
N ASP A 27 -23.26 11.04 1.07
CA ASP A 27 -22.76 11.11 2.46
C ASP A 27 -22.10 9.79 2.86
N LEU A 28 -22.71 8.69 2.44
CA LEU A 28 -22.18 7.34 2.65
C LEU A 28 -20.91 7.07 1.84
N ASN A 29 -20.85 7.44 0.55
CA ASN A 29 -19.62 7.30 -0.23
C ASN A 29 -18.48 8.13 0.35
N LYS A 30 -18.77 9.29 0.94
CA LYS A 30 -17.78 10.12 1.65
C LYS A 30 -17.29 9.43 2.92
N ALA A 31 -18.19 8.86 3.70
CA ALA A 31 -17.89 8.06 4.89
C ALA A 31 -17.01 6.85 4.56
N MET A 32 -17.43 6.04 3.57
CA MET A 32 -16.68 4.87 3.09
C MET A 32 -15.28 5.26 2.64
N LYS A 33 -15.14 6.35 1.87
CA LYS A 33 -13.82 6.85 1.45
C LYS A 33 -12.94 7.20 2.63
N LYS A 34 -13.50 7.85 3.66
CA LYS A 34 -12.76 8.25 4.87
C LYS A 34 -12.35 7.03 5.69
N ALA A 35 -13.25 6.06 5.89
CA ALA A 35 -12.98 4.83 6.62
C ALA A 35 -11.89 4.01 5.92
N LEU A 36 -12.04 3.78 4.60
CA LEU A 36 -11.04 3.10 3.77
C LEU A 36 -9.69 3.82 3.73
N ALA A 37 -9.68 5.15 3.68
CA ALA A 37 -8.45 5.92 3.72
C ALA A 37 -7.71 5.72 5.05
N THR A 38 -8.46 5.68 6.15
CA THR A 38 -7.92 5.54 7.52
C THR A 38 -7.40 4.13 7.76
N SER A 39 -8.16 3.10 7.41
CA SER A 39 -7.72 1.70 7.51
C SER A 39 -6.48 1.46 6.64
N SER A 40 -6.48 1.96 5.41
CA SER A 40 -5.32 1.84 4.51
C SER A 40 -4.08 2.59 5.03
N ARG A 41 -4.27 3.76 5.65
CA ARG A 41 -3.19 4.56 6.26
C ARG A 41 -2.48 3.78 7.37
N MET A 42 -3.21 2.96 8.12
CA MET A 42 -2.63 2.14 9.19
C MET A 42 -1.63 1.13 8.63
N ILE A 43 -2.05 0.34 7.64
CA ILE A 43 -1.18 -0.63 6.95
C ILE A 43 0.02 0.09 6.30
N GLN A 44 -0.22 1.23 5.65
CA GLN A 44 0.84 2.04 5.06
C GLN A 44 1.89 2.50 6.09
N THR A 45 1.45 2.86 7.29
CA THR A 45 2.32 3.34 8.35
C THR A 45 3.18 2.21 8.90
N GLU A 46 2.59 1.03 9.11
CA GLU A 46 3.34 -0.15 9.53
C GLU A 46 4.35 -0.59 8.45
N ALA A 47 3.96 -0.61 7.18
CA ALA A 47 4.88 -0.92 6.08
C ALA A 47 6.07 0.04 6.02
N LYS A 48 5.84 1.35 6.22
CA LYS A 48 6.92 2.35 6.29
C LYS A 48 7.82 2.15 7.50
N LYS A 49 7.27 1.72 8.63
CA LYS A 49 8.04 1.39 9.83
C LYS A 49 8.92 0.17 9.58
N ASN A 50 8.36 -0.91 9.04
CA ASN A 50 9.09 -2.13 8.69
C ASN A 50 10.21 -1.84 7.70
N LEU A 51 9.94 -1.06 6.65
CA LEU A 51 10.94 -0.66 5.67
C LEU A 51 12.14 0.06 6.31
N ARG A 52 11.90 0.94 7.28
CA ARG A 52 12.97 1.69 7.97
C ARG A 52 13.83 0.81 8.87
N GLY A 53 13.27 -0.30 9.35
CA GLY A 53 13.98 -1.28 10.18
C GLY A 53 14.80 -2.30 9.36
N LEU A 54 14.73 -2.26 8.03
CA LEU A 54 15.46 -3.24 7.21
C LEU A 54 16.97 -3.01 7.26
N SER A 55 17.69 -4.13 7.37
CA SER A 55 19.14 -4.21 7.30
C SER A 55 19.54 -5.41 6.44
N TYR A 56 20.64 -5.25 5.70
CA TYR A 56 21.29 -6.32 4.96
C TYR A 56 22.61 -6.69 5.65
N LYS A 57 23.34 -7.67 5.12
CA LYS A 57 24.67 -8.06 5.64
C LYS A 57 25.66 -6.88 5.73
N GLY A 58 25.50 -5.87 4.87
CA GLY A 58 26.30 -4.64 4.87
C GLY A 58 25.77 -3.48 5.73
N GLY A 59 24.76 -3.74 6.56
CA GLY A 59 24.14 -2.74 7.44
C GLY A 59 22.77 -2.22 6.96
N PRO A 60 22.26 -1.16 7.60
CA PRO A 60 20.92 -0.63 7.34
C PRO A 60 20.77 -0.12 5.91
N ILE A 61 19.54 -0.20 5.38
CA ILE A 61 19.27 0.31 4.03
C ILE A 61 19.57 1.82 3.93
N LYS A 62 20.09 2.25 2.78
CA LYS A 62 20.36 3.67 2.54
C LYS A 62 19.06 4.45 2.32
N ASN A 63 18.96 5.62 2.92
CA ASN A 63 17.85 6.57 2.76
C ASN A 63 16.44 5.96 2.94
N PRO A 64 16.16 5.24 4.05
CA PRO A 64 14.87 4.58 4.27
C PRO A 64 13.70 5.58 4.30
N MET A 65 13.96 6.82 4.72
CA MET A 65 12.98 7.92 4.75
C MET A 65 12.51 8.34 3.36
N PHE A 66 13.40 8.32 2.37
CA PHE A 66 13.06 8.61 0.99
C PHE A 66 12.29 7.43 0.38
N LEU A 67 12.80 6.20 0.54
CA LEU A 67 12.16 4.97 0.04
C LEU A 67 10.72 4.83 0.57
N SER A 68 10.50 5.18 1.84
CA SER A 68 9.17 5.21 2.47
C SER A 68 8.15 6.07 1.70
N ARG A 69 8.58 7.06 0.91
CA ARG A 69 7.67 7.88 0.08
C ARG A 69 7.05 7.11 -1.08
N GLY A 70 7.63 5.98 -1.48
CA GLY A 70 7.10 5.11 -2.53
C GLY A 70 5.98 4.19 -2.06
N VAL A 71 5.83 3.95 -0.74
CA VAL A 71 4.72 3.16 -0.20
C VAL A 71 3.45 4.03 -0.21
N ASN A 72 2.53 3.77 -1.13
CA ASN A 72 1.30 4.55 -1.28
C ASN A 72 0.02 3.72 -1.10
N THR A 73 -1.06 4.42 -0.76
CA THR A 73 -2.41 3.86 -0.66
C THR A 73 -3.33 4.56 -1.65
N LEU A 74 -4.33 3.83 -2.13
CA LEU A 74 -5.39 4.35 -2.96
C LEU A 74 -6.73 3.96 -2.38
N VAL A 75 -7.64 4.92 -2.35
CA VAL A 75 -9.07 4.64 -2.20
C VAL A 75 -9.73 4.91 -3.55
N TYR A 76 -10.56 3.99 -4.02
CA TYR A 76 -11.25 4.16 -5.30
C TYR A 76 -12.21 5.34 -5.28
N LYS A 77 -12.39 6.00 -6.43
CA LYS A 77 -13.34 7.12 -6.58
C LYS A 77 -14.78 6.72 -6.22
N SER A 78 -15.11 5.45 -6.42
CA SER A 78 -16.40 4.87 -6.04
C SER A 78 -16.58 4.73 -4.52
N GLY A 79 -15.51 4.81 -3.73
CA GLY A 79 -15.55 4.45 -2.31
C GLY A 79 -15.66 2.95 -2.06
N ARG A 80 -15.66 2.13 -3.13
CA ARG A 80 -15.92 0.68 -3.08
C ARG A 80 -14.77 -0.21 -2.67
N GLY A 81 -13.63 0.40 -2.39
CA GLY A 81 -12.47 -0.33 -1.94
C GLY A 81 -11.24 0.55 -1.89
N ALA A 82 -10.20 -0.03 -1.32
CA ALA A 82 -8.88 0.56 -1.32
C ALA A 82 -7.85 -0.48 -1.78
N SER A 83 -6.88 -0.01 -2.54
CA SER A 83 -5.71 -0.79 -2.94
C SER A 83 -4.47 -0.21 -2.27
N ILE A 84 -3.69 -1.07 -1.63
CA ILE A 84 -2.36 -0.71 -1.14
C ILE A 84 -1.35 -1.46 -1.97
N SER A 85 -0.48 -0.73 -2.67
CA SER A 85 0.46 -1.32 -3.61
C SER A 85 1.84 -0.70 -3.47
N LEU A 86 2.86 -1.55 -3.62
CA LEU A 86 4.26 -1.16 -3.76
C LEU A 86 4.58 -0.61 -5.15
N LEU A 87 3.67 -0.77 -6.12
CA LEU A 87 3.86 -0.43 -7.53
C LEU A 87 3.13 0.83 -7.97
N ASP A 88 2.65 1.65 -7.03
CA ASP A 88 1.89 2.85 -7.39
C ASP A 88 2.79 3.88 -8.09
N ASN A 89 2.83 3.78 -9.41
CA ASN A 89 3.61 4.59 -10.36
C ASN A 89 2.84 5.81 -10.86
N ARG A 90 1.61 6.04 -10.37
CA ARG A 90 0.76 7.17 -10.84
C ARG A 90 1.37 8.53 -10.54
N LYS A 91 2.19 8.60 -9.49
CA LYS A 91 3.07 9.74 -9.27
C LYS A 91 4.44 9.41 -9.83
N ALA A 92 4.80 10.04 -10.94
CA ALA A 92 6.15 9.93 -11.50
C ALA A 92 7.21 10.48 -10.52
N THR A 93 6.83 11.47 -9.71
CA THR A 93 7.69 12.13 -8.74
C THR A 93 7.09 12.22 -7.34
N VAL A 94 7.94 12.31 -6.33
CA VAL A 94 7.61 12.54 -4.93
C VAL A 94 8.38 13.73 -4.40
N ARG A 95 7.72 14.55 -3.57
CA ARG A 95 8.38 15.66 -2.87
C ARG A 95 9.16 15.13 -1.67
N TYR A 96 10.44 15.46 -1.58
CA TYR A 96 11.31 15.07 -0.47
C TYR A 96 12.35 16.17 -0.22
N LYS A 97 12.59 16.55 1.05
CA LYS A 97 13.57 17.60 1.41
C LYS A 97 13.52 18.86 0.51
N GLY A 98 12.33 19.38 0.23
CA GLY A 98 12.13 20.58 -0.58
C GLY A 98 12.15 20.38 -2.10
N GLY A 99 12.68 19.27 -2.62
CA GLY A 99 12.76 18.99 -4.06
C GLY A 99 11.78 17.91 -4.57
N ASN A 100 11.70 17.77 -5.89
CA ASN A 100 10.95 16.71 -6.58
C ASN A 100 11.91 15.63 -7.05
N TYR A 101 11.66 14.38 -6.65
CA TYR A 101 12.49 13.22 -6.95
C TYR A 101 11.67 12.16 -7.66
N LYS A 102 12.31 11.29 -8.45
CA LYS A 102 11.63 10.15 -9.05
C LYS A 102 11.04 9.24 -7.98
N ASN A 103 9.82 8.77 -8.18
CA ASN A 103 9.15 7.91 -7.21
C ASN A 103 9.94 6.61 -6.97
N PRO A 104 10.35 6.31 -5.72
CA PRO A 104 11.14 5.13 -5.41
C PRO A 104 10.33 3.82 -5.38
N ALA A 105 9.02 3.84 -5.64
CA ALA A 105 8.15 2.66 -5.67
C ALA A 105 8.75 1.50 -6.48
N TYR A 106 9.37 1.79 -7.63
CA TYR A 106 10.05 0.77 -8.44
C TYR A 106 11.16 0.01 -7.69
N LEU A 107 11.90 0.69 -6.81
CA LEU A 107 12.96 0.07 -6.00
C LEU A 107 12.38 -0.84 -4.91
N LEU A 108 11.21 -0.50 -4.38
CA LEU A 108 10.58 -1.24 -3.29
C LEU A 108 10.22 -2.67 -3.68
N ARG A 109 9.87 -2.93 -4.95
CA ARG A 109 9.60 -4.29 -5.43
C ARG A 109 10.82 -5.20 -5.26
N PHE A 110 12.01 -4.70 -5.57
CA PHE A 110 13.24 -5.49 -5.43
C PHE A 110 13.60 -5.70 -3.96
N ILE A 111 13.30 -4.75 -3.08
CA ILE A 111 13.50 -4.95 -1.65
C ILE A 111 12.54 -6.03 -1.13
N GLU A 112 11.26 -5.96 -1.52
CA GLU A 112 10.24 -6.91 -1.05
C GLU A 112 10.51 -8.34 -1.55
N ARG A 113 10.90 -8.51 -2.82
CA ARG A 113 11.02 -9.82 -3.49
C ARG A 113 12.43 -10.34 -3.67
N GLY A 114 13.42 -9.48 -3.48
CA GLY A 114 14.77 -9.74 -3.94
C GLY A 114 14.90 -9.66 -5.46
N THR A 115 16.03 -10.14 -5.96
CA THR A 115 16.29 -10.30 -7.39
C THR A 115 16.89 -11.68 -7.65
N ASP A 116 16.54 -12.28 -8.78
CA ASP A 116 17.19 -13.51 -9.23
C ASP A 116 18.66 -13.27 -9.56
N GLU A 117 19.45 -14.35 -9.51
CA GLU A 117 20.83 -14.33 -9.97
C GLU A 117 20.87 -14.02 -11.46
N ARG A 118 21.71 -13.04 -11.81
CA ARG A 118 21.89 -12.61 -13.19
C ARG A 118 23.34 -12.75 -13.57
N GLU A 119 23.61 -13.67 -14.47
CA GLU A 119 24.93 -13.83 -15.04
C GLU A 119 25.12 -12.95 -16.27
N LEU A 120 26.33 -12.45 -16.46
CA LEU A 120 26.73 -11.82 -17.70
C LEU A 120 26.85 -12.88 -18.80
N LYS A 121 26.36 -12.54 -19.99
CA LYS A 121 26.54 -13.34 -21.21
C LYS A 121 28.00 -13.40 -21.68
N GLY A 122 28.88 -12.63 -21.05
CA GLY A 122 30.29 -12.46 -21.41
C GLY A 122 30.45 -11.49 -22.56
N ARG A 123 30.98 -10.29 -22.28
CA ARG A 123 31.36 -9.32 -23.32
C ARG A 123 32.39 -8.34 -22.76
N GLY A 124 33.49 -8.13 -23.49
CA GLY A 124 34.57 -7.23 -23.07
C GLY A 124 35.28 -7.71 -21.80
N LYS A 125 35.43 -6.82 -20.82
CA LYS A 125 36.20 -7.04 -19.58
C LYS A 125 35.68 -8.15 -18.65
N TYR A 126 34.42 -8.57 -18.78
CA TYR A 126 33.79 -9.51 -17.86
C TYR A 126 33.48 -10.86 -18.52
N PRO A 127 33.99 -11.98 -17.98
CA PRO A 127 33.71 -13.32 -18.46
C PRO A 127 32.23 -13.68 -18.41
N ARG A 128 31.83 -14.63 -19.25
CA ARG A 128 30.50 -15.28 -19.16
C ARG A 128 30.37 -15.98 -17.80
N GLY A 129 29.20 -15.91 -17.18
CA GLY A 129 28.98 -16.45 -15.84
C GLY A 129 29.35 -15.50 -14.71
N THR A 130 29.84 -14.30 -15.01
CA THR A 130 30.09 -13.29 -13.96
C THR A 130 28.75 -12.82 -13.36
N ASN A 131 28.57 -13.03 -12.05
CA ASN A 131 27.36 -12.62 -11.33
C ASN A 131 27.26 -11.08 -11.25
N ARG A 132 26.08 -10.54 -11.58
CA ARG A 132 25.76 -9.10 -11.53
C ARG A 132 25.23 -8.63 -10.17
N GLY A 133 25.26 -9.50 -9.18
CA GLY A 133 24.72 -9.31 -7.84
C GLY A 133 23.32 -9.92 -7.70
N VAL A 134 23.08 -10.43 -6.49
CA VAL A 134 21.77 -10.92 -6.02
C VAL A 134 21.37 -10.05 -4.83
N LEU A 135 20.16 -9.50 -4.88
CA LEU A 135 19.54 -8.86 -3.73
C LEU A 135 18.66 -9.88 -3.00
N GLU A 136 18.97 -10.13 -1.74
CA GLU A 136 18.15 -10.97 -0.86
C GLU A 136 16.76 -10.33 -0.68
N ALA A 137 15.70 -11.14 -0.68
CA ALA A 137 14.37 -10.65 -0.38
C ALA A 137 14.27 -10.21 1.09
N ARG A 138 13.74 -9.02 1.32
CA ARG A 138 13.45 -8.50 2.67
C ARG A 138 12.00 -8.01 2.70
N PRO A 139 11.03 -8.93 2.87
CA PRO A 139 9.62 -8.58 2.92
C PRO A 139 9.35 -7.62 4.08
N PHE A 140 8.78 -6.46 3.77
CA PHE A 140 8.37 -5.45 4.75
C PHE A 140 6.89 -5.11 4.63
N PHE A 141 6.31 -5.33 3.45
CA PHE A 141 4.93 -5.00 3.13
C PHE A 141 3.97 -6.13 3.48
N ALA A 142 4.22 -7.36 3.03
CA ALA A 142 3.38 -8.50 3.39
C ALA A 142 3.24 -8.68 4.92
N PRO A 143 4.33 -8.61 5.72
CA PRO A 143 4.22 -8.66 7.18
C PRO A 143 3.41 -7.50 7.77
N ALA A 144 3.50 -6.29 7.19
CA ALA A 144 2.73 -5.13 7.65
C ALA A 144 1.22 -5.31 7.43
N VAL A 145 0.84 -5.89 6.28
CA VAL A 145 -0.56 -6.21 5.99
C VAL A 145 -1.08 -7.24 6.99
N GLN A 146 -0.37 -8.35 7.16
CA GLN A 146 -0.77 -9.41 8.09
C GLN A 146 -0.90 -8.89 9.54
N ALA A 147 0.07 -8.09 10.00
CA ALA A 147 0.08 -7.54 11.35
C ALA A 147 -1.06 -6.55 11.63
N LYS A 148 -1.54 -5.84 10.61
CA LYS A 148 -2.57 -4.80 10.75
C LYS A 148 -3.91 -5.16 10.14
N TYR A 149 -4.06 -6.34 9.53
CA TYR A 149 -5.27 -6.74 8.83
C TYR A 149 -6.53 -6.60 9.71
N LYS A 150 -6.52 -7.26 10.88
CA LYS A 150 -7.66 -7.23 11.80
C LYS A 150 -7.97 -5.81 12.30
N ALA A 151 -6.96 -5.08 12.77
CA ALA A 151 -7.14 -3.71 13.25
C ALA A 151 -7.63 -2.74 12.15
N ALA A 152 -7.18 -2.93 10.91
CA ALA A 152 -7.64 -2.16 9.76
C ALA A 152 -9.11 -2.49 9.42
N GLN A 153 -9.51 -3.76 9.54
CA GLN A 153 -10.90 -4.19 9.37
C GLN A 153 -11.81 -3.62 10.48
N ASP A 154 -11.37 -3.67 11.74
CA ASP A 154 -12.12 -3.15 12.88
C ASP A 154 -12.37 -1.63 12.74
N ILE A 155 -11.34 -0.87 12.32
CA ILE A 155 -11.47 0.58 12.04
C ILE A 155 -12.39 0.85 10.86
N LEU A 156 -12.35 0.01 9.83
CA LEU A 156 -13.26 0.13 8.71
C LEU A 156 -14.70 -0.05 9.18
N ASN A 157 -14.98 -1.09 9.96
CA ASN A 157 -16.30 -1.40 10.49
C ASN A 157 -16.82 -0.29 11.43
N ASP A 158 -16.03 0.13 12.42
CA ASP A 158 -16.37 1.21 13.36
C ASP A 158 -16.60 2.55 12.64
N GLY A 159 -15.76 2.86 11.64
CA GLY A 159 -15.90 4.07 10.84
C GLY A 159 -17.20 4.10 10.02
N ILE A 160 -17.68 2.94 9.60
CA ILE A 160 -18.94 2.80 8.86
C ILE A 160 -20.12 2.88 9.81
N GLU A 161 -20.08 2.15 10.92
CA GLU A 161 -21.15 2.12 11.93
C GLU A 161 -21.46 3.54 12.44
N LYS A 162 -20.42 4.31 12.79
CA LYS A 162 -20.57 5.71 13.22
C LYS A 162 -21.26 6.59 12.19
N GLU A 163 -20.96 6.39 10.91
CA GLU A 163 -21.55 7.19 9.84
C GLU A 163 -22.97 6.72 9.50
N LEU A 164 -23.27 5.41 9.61
CA LEU A 164 -24.64 4.89 9.51
C LEU A 164 -25.54 5.47 10.60
N ILE A 165 -25.09 5.47 11.87
CA ILE A 165 -25.81 6.07 12.99
C ILE A 165 -26.07 7.56 12.73
N LYS A 166 -25.06 8.28 12.24
CA LYS A 166 -25.18 9.70 11.92
C LYS A 166 -26.21 9.97 10.81
N ILE A 167 -26.22 9.16 9.74
CA ILE A 167 -27.22 9.31 8.66
C ILE A 167 -28.62 8.97 9.18
N ALA A 168 -28.77 7.91 9.99
CA ALA A 168 -30.02 7.53 10.60
C ALA A 168 -30.58 8.64 11.49
N ASN A 169 -29.74 9.26 12.32
CA ASN A 169 -30.14 10.39 13.17
C ASN A 169 -30.55 11.62 12.34
N LYS A 170 -29.85 11.91 11.24
CA LYS A 170 -30.21 13.01 10.31
C LYS A 170 -31.53 12.79 9.58
N LYS A 171 -31.93 11.53 9.31
CA LYS A 171 -33.24 11.20 8.74
C LYS A 171 -34.38 11.29 9.76
N ARG A 172 -34.08 11.16 11.05
CA ARG A 172 -35.05 11.25 12.16
C ARG A 172 -35.31 12.68 12.64
N SER A 173 -34.41 13.62 12.34
CA SER A 173 -34.55 15.06 12.58
C SER A 173 -35.17 15.79 11.40
#